data_AF-S7VAY6-F1
#
_entry.id   AF-S7VAY6-F1
#
_cell.length_a   1.000
_cell.length_b   1.000
_cell.length_c   1.000
_cell.angle_alpha   90.00
_cell.angle_beta   90.00
_cell.angle_gamma   90.00
#
_symmetry.space_group_name_H-M   'P 1'
#
loop_
_entity.id
_entity.type
_entity.pdbx_description
1 polymer ?
#
loop_
_entity_poly.entity_id
_entity_poly.type
_entity_poly.pdbx_seq_one_letter_code
_entity_poly.pdbx_strand_id
1 'polypeptide(L)'
;MKQLLRILVSLAVFALLPALLAAYEVPAEIVIKRPKNLEAQSSWVGSVQFPHGLHAVMNPCRACHHMETDSTLGNFLPCTQCHNQPGVKGSSSFYLAFHNSRTTSCLGCHKEKRLKREAMPPISCTRGCHKLKQGGKS
;
A
#
# COMPACT_ATOMS: atom_id res chain seq x y z
N MET A 1 -6.41 26.79 -43.62
CA MET A 1 -7.15 26.55 -42.35
C MET A 1 -7.09 25.10 -41.86
N LYS A 2 -7.49 24.08 -42.63
CA LYS A 2 -7.49 22.67 -42.19
C LYS A 2 -6.10 22.11 -41.83
N GLN A 3 -5.04 22.53 -42.55
CA GLN A 3 -3.66 22.15 -42.23
C GLN A 3 -3.13 22.83 -40.96
N LEU A 4 -3.43 24.13 -40.76
CA LEU A 4 -3.09 24.86 -39.55
C LEU A 4 -3.75 24.22 -38.31
N LEU A 5 -5.04 23.85 -38.44
CA LEU A 5 -5.78 23.16 -37.39
C LEU A 5 -5.18 21.80 -37.03
N ARG A 6 -4.74 21.02 -38.03
CA ARG A 6 -4.06 19.72 -37.80
C ARG A 6 -2.74 19.90 -37.06
N ILE A 7 -1.93 20.88 -37.45
CA ILE A 7 -0.64 21.17 -36.80
C ILE A 7 -0.85 21.60 -35.34
N LEU A 8 -1.84 22.45 -35.06
CA LEU A 8 -2.18 22.90 -33.71
C LEU A 8 -2.69 21.75 -32.82
N VAL A 9 -3.51 20.85 -33.36
CA VAL A 9 -3.98 19.66 -32.64
C VAL A 9 -2.82 18.70 -32.32
N SER A 10 -1.92 18.47 -33.28
CA SER A 10 -0.74 17.63 -33.07
C SER A 10 0.20 18.21 -32.01
N LEU A 11 0.44 19.53 -32.02
CA LEU A 11 1.25 20.21 -31.01
C LEU A 11 0.61 20.16 -29.62
N ALA A 12 -0.72 20.32 -29.52
CA ALA A 12 -1.44 20.22 -28.25
C ALA A 12 -1.37 18.80 -27.66
N VAL A 13 -1.52 17.76 -28.48
CA VAL A 13 -1.38 16.36 -28.05
C VAL A 13 0.06 16.06 -27.59
N PHE A 14 1.07 16.58 -28.29
CA PHE A 14 2.48 16.39 -27.92
C PHE A 14 2.86 17.16 -26.65
N ALA A 15 2.25 18.33 -26.40
CA ALA A 15 2.47 19.12 -25.20
C ALA A 15 1.76 18.55 -23.94
N LEU A 16 0.69 17.77 -24.13
CA LEU A 16 -0.03 17.08 -23.03
C LEU A 16 0.56 15.71 -22.68
N LEU A 17 1.37 15.13 -23.57
CA LEU A 17 2.03 13.84 -23.37
C LEU A 17 2.94 13.76 -22.11
N PRO A 18 3.74 14.78 -21.77
CA PRO A 18 4.62 14.74 -20.59
C PRO A 18 3.84 14.72 -19.27
N ALA A 19 2.69 15.39 -19.21
CA ALA A 19 1.83 15.40 -18.02
C ALA A 19 1.18 14.03 -17.75
N LEU A 20 0.92 13.26 -18.81
CA LEU A 20 0.47 11.86 -18.71
C LEU A 20 1.61 10.90 -18.32
N LEU A 21 2.87 11.28 -18.58
CA LEU A 21 4.07 10.48 -18.31
C LEU A 21 4.77 10.83 -16.99
N ALA A 22 4.21 11.74 -16.19
CA ALA A 22 4.63 11.91 -14.80
C ALA A 22 4.21 10.66 -14.00
N ALA A 23 4.95 9.57 -14.21
CA ALA A 23 4.86 8.37 -13.40
C ALA A 23 5.20 8.79 -11.97
N TYR A 24 4.24 8.59 -11.07
CA TYR A 24 4.45 8.75 -9.64
C TYR A 24 5.64 7.89 -9.23
N GLU A 25 6.64 8.48 -8.56
CA GLU A 25 7.77 7.70 -8.04
C GLU A 25 7.28 6.79 -6.92
N VAL A 26 7.10 5.51 -7.24
CA VAL A 26 6.77 4.48 -6.25
C VAL A 26 8.06 3.90 -5.69
N PRO A 27 8.28 3.97 -4.37
CA PRO A 27 9.39 3.25 -3.75
C PRO A 27 9.21 1.75 -3.99
N ALA A 28 10.18 1.10 -4.65
CA ALA A 28 10.09 -0.33 -4.97
C ALA A 28 9.81 -1.20 -3.73
N GLU A 29 10.40 -0.85 -2.60
CA GLU A 29 10.17 -1.46 -1.29
C GLU A 29 10.16 -0.38 -0.20
N ILE A 30 9.35 -0.61 0.85
CA ILE A 30 9.40 0.15 2.10
C ILE A 30 9.51 -0.80 3.30
N VAL A 31 9.98 -0.26 4.43
CA VAL A 31 9.98 -0.97 5.71
C VAL A 31 8.93 -0.37 6.62
N ILE A 32 7.85 -1.12 6.87
CA ILE A 32 6.81 -0.74 7.82
C ILE A 32 7.32 -0.96 9.23
N LYS A 33 7.48 0.13 9.97
CA LYS A 33 7.93 0.14 11.37
C LYS A 33 6.78 0.57 12.28
N ARG A 34 6.71 -0.07 13.44
CA ARG A 34 5.85 0.38 14.55
C ARG A 34 6.28 1.78 14.99
N PRO A 35 5.35 2.72 15.24
CA PRO A 35 5.66 4.00 15.88
C PRO A 35 6.37 3.79 17.23
N LYS A 36 7.41 4.59 17.50
CA LYS A 36 8.27 4.41 18.70
C LYS A 36 7.51 4.52 20.03
N ASN A 37 6.38 5.24 20.03
CA ASN A 37 5.54 5.49 21.19
C ASN A 37 4.50 4.38 21.45
N LEU A 38 4.44 3.34 20.61
CA LEU A 38 3.51 2.22 20.78
C LEU A 38 4.29 0.98 21.17
N GLU A 39 3.81 0.22 22.14
CA GLU A 39 4.41 -1.06 22.56
C GLU A 39 4.10 -2.22 21.60
N ALA A 40 5.00 -3.20 21.54
CA ALA A 40 4.81 -4.37 20.70
C ALA A 40 3.81 -5.29 21.38
N GLN A 41 2.91 -5.87 20.59
CA GLN A 41 2.02 -6.92 21.11
C GLN A 41 2.81 -8.18 21.48
N SER A 42 3.98 -8.42 20.85
CA SER A 42 4.90 -9.49 21.22
C SER A 42 6.33 -9.17 20.80
N SER A 43 7.30 -9.70 21.53
CA SER A 43 8.74 -9.45 21.34
C SER A 43 9.30 -9.96 20.01
N TRP A 44 8.65 -10.97 19.40
CA TRP A 44 9.06 -11.52 18.12
C TRP A 44 8.57 -10.70 16.91
N VAL A 45 7.64 -9.77 17.11
CA VAL A 45 7.06 -8.95 16.03
C VAL A 45 8.01 -7.81 15.68
N GLY A 46 8.73 -7.98 14.57
CA GLY A 46 9.60 -6.98 13.97
C GLY A 46 8.93 -6.11 12.90
N SER A 47 9.74 -5.28 12.24
CA SER A 47 9.34 -4.53 11.04
C SER A 47 9.02 -5.46 9.88
N VAL A 48 8.14 -5.01 8.98
CA VAL A 48 7.72 -5.76 7.78
C VAL A 48 8.28 -5.08 6.54
N GLN A 49 8.96 -5.84 5.68
CA GLN A 49 9.33 -5.40 4.33
C GLN A 49 8.10 -5.49 3.43
N PHE A 50 7.79 -4.40 2.73
CA PHE A 50 6.64 -4.30 1.84
C PHE A 50 7.09 -3.92 0.43
N PRO A 51 6.97 -4.84 -0.56
CA PRO A 51 7.35 -4.55 -1.94
C PRO A 51 6.18 -3.92 -2.70
N HIS A 52 6.25 -2.63 -3.04
CA HIS A 52 5.20 -1.99 -3.84
C HIS A 52 5.11 -2.60 -5.24
N GLY A 53 6.23 -3.01 -5.85
CA GLY A 53 6.26 -3.48 -7.24
C GLY A 53 5.19 -4.55 -7.54
N LEU A 54 5.11 -5.60 -6.71
CA LEU A 54 4.09 -6.64 -6.87
C LEU A 54 2.67 -6.12 -6.59
N HIS A 55 2.51 -5.32 -5.54
CA HIS A 55 1.19 -4.89 -5.09
C HIS A 55 0.56 -3.85 -6.03
N ALA A 56 1.35 -2.93 -6.58
CA ALA A 56 0.91 -1.89 -7.52
C ALA A 56 0.56 -2.45 -8.90
N VAL A 57 1.17 -3.56 -9.30
CA VAL A 57 0.79 -4.29 -10.53
C VAL A 57 -0.56 -4.99 -10.37
N MET A 58 -0.83 -5.52 -9.16
CA MET A 58 -2.02 -6.34 -8.93
C MET A 58 -3.22 -5.56 -8.40
N ASN A 59 -3.03 -4.34 -7.88
CA ASN A 59 -4.06 -3.59 -7.19
C ASN A 59 -3.93 -2.09 -7.48
N PRO A 60 -5.04 -1.34 -7.55
CA PRO A 60 -4.99 0.11 -7.64
C PRO A 60 -4.43 0.72 -6.34
N CYS A 61 -3.77 1.88 -6.42
CA CYS A 61 -3.17 2.57 -5.27
C CYS A 61 -4.17 2.79 -4.11
N ARG A 62 -5.39 3.22 -4.45
CA ARG A 62 -6.51 3.37 -3.50
C ARG A 62 -6.97 2.10 -2.77
N ALA A 63 -6.54 0.91 -3.19
CA ALA A 63 -6.83 -0.32 -2.45
C ALA A 63 -6.16 -0.30 -1.06
N CYS A 64 -4.99 0.32 -0.94
CA CYS A 64 -4.28 0.48 0.34
C CYS A 64 -4.31 1.93 0.82
N HIS A 65 -4.04 2.89 -0.06
CA HIS A 65 -4.18 4.32 0.22
C HIS A 65 -5.65 4.71 0.14
N HIS A 66 -6.49 4.14 1.00
CA HIS A 66 -7.94 4.24 0.93
C HIS A 66 -8.51 5.63 1.30
N MET A 67 -7.63 6.57 1.63
CA MET A 67 -7.95 7.99 1.83
C MET A 67 -7.50 8.84 0.62
N GLU A 68 -6.87 8.23 -0.38
CA GLU A 68 -6.53 8.87 -1.64
C GLU A 68 -7.81 9.34 -2.33
N THR A 69 -7.78 10.60 -2.78
CA THR A 69 -8.78 11.18 -3.67
C THR A 69 -8.08 11.71 -4.90
N ASP A 70 -8.84 12.01 -5.95
CA ASP A 70 -8.30 12.62 -7.18
C ASP A 70 -7.53 13.93 -6.89
N SER A 71 -7.86 14.61 -5.79
CA SER A 71 -7.19 15.83 -5.33
C SER A 71 -5.83 15.60 -4.67
N THR A 72 -5.48 14.37 -4.30
CA THR A 72 -4.19 14.06 -3.67
C THR A 72 -3.05 13.96 -4.69
N LEU A 73 -3.35 13.79 -5.99
CA LEU A 73 -2.39 13.79 -7.10
C LEU A 73 -1.16 12.90 -6.86
N GLY A 74 -1.35 11.72 -6.26
CA GLY A 74 -0.25 10.79 -5.95
C GLY A 74 0.56 11.13 -4.68
N ASN A 75 0.14 12.12 -3.90
CA ASN A 75 0.71 12.39 -2.58
C ASN A 75 0.14 11.43 -1.54
N PHE A 76 0.82 10.30 -1.36
CA PHE A 76 0.41 9.25 -0.45
C PHE A 76 0.85 9.52 0.99
N LEU A 77 -0.11 9.48 1.91
CA LEU A 77 0.15 9.60 3.34
C LEU A 77 0.55 8.25 3.94
N PRO A 78 1.51 8.22 4.88
CA PRO A 78 1.83 7.01 5.61
C PRO A 78 0.66 6.62 6.51
N CYS A 79 0.39 5.31 6.65
CA CYS A 79 -0.70 4.79 7.48
C CYS A 79 -0.67 5.38 8.90
N THR A 80 0.54 5.56 9.44
CA THR A 80 0.81 6.07 10.79
C THR A 80 0.41 7.52 11.02
N GLN A 81 0.02 8.27 9.98
CA GLN A 81 -0.54 9.61 10.20
C GLN A 81 -1.91 9.54 10.88
N CYS A 82 -2.72 8.53 10.56
CA CYS A 82 -4.05 8.33 11.15
C CYS A 82 -4.12 7.08 12.04
N HIS A 83 -3.44 6.00 11.65
CA HIS A 83 -3.37 4.75 12.39
C HIS A 83 -2.20 4.76 13.39
N ASN A 84 -2.31 5.58 14.43
CA ASN A 84 -1.24 5.83 15.40
C ASN A 84 -1.60 5.45 16.84
N GLN A 85 -2.76 4.85 17.08
CA GLN A 85 -3.19 4.45 18.41
C GLN A 85 -2.84 2.98 18.70
N PRO A 86 -2.55 2.65 19.97
CA PRO A 86 -2.33 1.27 20.39
C PRO A 86 -3.64 0.45 20.35
N GLY A 87 -3.49 -0.86 20.54
CA GLY A 87 -4.61 -1.78 20.74
C GLY A 87 -5.23 -2.34 19.47
N VAL A 88 -6.20 -3.24 19.65
CA VAL A 88 -6.84 -4.05 18.58
C VAL A 88 -8.28 -3.61 18.28
N LYS A 89 -8.64 -2.38 18.66
CA LYS A 89 -9.98 -1.79 18.49
C LYS A 89 -9.84 -0.34 18.03
N GLY A 90 -10.89 0.18 17.40
CA GLY A 90 -10.96 1.58 16.94
C GLY A 90 -10.33 1.78 15.55
N SER A 91 -10.85 2.76 14.82
CA SER A 91 -10.43 3.06 13.44
C SER A 91 -9.00 3.58 13.35
N SER A 92 -8.48 4.24 14.38
CA SER A 92 -7.10 4.75 14.45
C SER A 92 -6.08 3.74 14.98
N SER A 93 -6.45 2.48 15.22
CA SER A 93 -5.52 1.44 15.66
C SER A 93 -4.46 1.16 14.60
N PHE A 94 -3.18 1.21 15.01
CA PHE A 94 -2.06 0.79 14.17
C PHE A 94 -2.15 -0.70 13.81
N TYR A 95 -2.57 -1.55 14.76
CA TYR A 95 -2.72 -3.00 14.50
C TYR A 95 -3.79 -3.27 13.45
N LEU A 96 -4.96 -2.63 13.58
CA LEU A 96 -6.08 -2.85 12.66
C LEU A 96 -5.84 -2.28 11.27
N ALA A 97 -4.92 -1.33 11.07
CA ALA A 97 -4.51 -0.90 9.73
C ALA A 97 -4.06 -2.09 8.86
N PHE A 98 -3.43 -3.10 9.46
CA PHE A 98 -2.86 -4.24 8.73
C PHE A 98 -3.59 -5.57 8.95
N HIS A 99 -4.34 -5.72 10.06
CA HIS A 99 -4.89 -7.00 10.50
C HIS A 99 -6.43 -7.09 10.57
N ASN A 100 -7.15 -6.12 10.03
CA ASN A 100 -8.61 -6.15 10.03
C ASN A 100 -9.17 -7.09 8.92
N SER A 101 -10.50 -7.19 8.80
CA SER A 101 -11.17 -8.04 7.81
C SER A 101 -11.44 -7.35 6.46
N ARG A 102 -11.28 -6.03 6.38
CA ARG A 102 -11.47 -5.24 5.15
C ARG A 102 -10.28 -5.43 4.22
N THR A 103 -10.55 -5.36 2.92
CA THR A 103 -9.56 -5.48 1.85
C THR A 103 -8.55 -4.33 1.80
N THR A 104 -8.76 -3.26 2.57
CA THR A 104 -7.77 -2.20 2.76
C THR A 104 -6.62 -2.58 3.71
N SER A 105 -6.78 -3.68 4.46
CA SER A 105 -5.73 -4.24 5.30
C SER A 105 -5.02 -5.42 4.63
N CYS A 106 -3.76 -5.66 5.00
CA CYS A 106 -2.97 -6.78 4.48
C CYS A 106 -3.68 -8.12 4.68
N LEU A 107 -4.09 -8.41 5.93
CA LEU A 107 -4.70 -9.69 6.28
C LEU A 107 -6.07 -9.87 5.61
N GLY A 108 -6.89 -8.82 5.58
CA GLY A 108 -8.21 -8.87 4.97
C GLY A 108 -8.15 -9.15 3.47
N CYS A 109 -7.31 -8.40 2.74
CA CYS A 109 -7.08 -8.62 1.31
C CYS A 109 -6.53 -10.03 1.04
N HIS A 110 -5.50 -10.46 1.78
CA HIS A 110 -4.90 -11.78 1.57
C HIS A 110 -5.87 -12.94 1.84
N LYS A 111 -6.71 -12.82 2.87
CA LYS A 111 -7.79 -13.79 3.14
C LYS A 111 -8.80 -13.84 2.00
N GLU A 112 -9.21 -12.68 1.49
CA GLU A 112 -10.15 -12.60 0.37
C GLU A 112 -9.58 -13.24 -0.90
N LYS A 113 -8.33 -12.92 -1.26
CA LYS A 113 -7.64 -13.51 -2.43
C LYS A 113 -7.58 -15.03 -2.36
N ARG A 114 -7.32 -15.60 -1.17
CA ARG A 114 -7.35 -17.05 -0.95
C ARG A 114 -8.75 -17.63 -1.07
N LEU A 115 -9.74 -16.98 -0.45
CA LEU A 115 -11.14 -17.42 -0.49
C LEU A 115 -11.65 -17.48 -1.94
N LYS A 116 -11.33 -16.47 -2.74
CA LYS A 116 -11.68 -16.37 -4.16
C LYS A 116 -10.78 -17.23 -5.08
N ARG A 117 -9.75 -17.88 -4.52
CA ARG A 117 -8.74 -18.67 -5.26
C ARG A 117 -8.02 -17.88 -6.36
N GLU A 118 -7.92 -16.56 -6.20
CA GLU A 118 -7.22 -15.67 -7.13
C GLU A 118 -5.69 -15.76 -6.95
N ALA A 119 -5.25 -16.00 -5.71
CA ALA A 119 -3.84 -16.15 -5.35
C ALA A 119 -3.69 -16.85 -3.98
N MET A 120 -2.45 -17.20 -3.61
CA MET A 120 -2.10 -17.79 -2.31
C MET A 120 -1.17 -16.91 -1.44
N PRO A 121 -1.51 -15.63 -1.19
CA PRO A 121 -0.66 -14.72 -0.42
C PRO A 121 -0.52 -15.15 1.06
N PRO A 122 0.50 -14.70 1.79
CA PRO A 122 0.71 -15.11 3.18
C PRO A 122 -0.41 -14.63 4.12
N ILE A 123 -0.94 -15.53 4.95
CA ILE A 123 -1.93 -15.21 6.00
C ILE A 123 -1.48 -15.62 7.41
N SER A 124 -0.37 -16.35 7.50
CA SER A 124 0.24 -16.77 8.78
C SER A 124 1.10 -15.63 9.31
N CYS A 125 1.10 -15.42 10.63
CA CYS A 125 1.81 -14.31 11.24
C CYS A 125 3.31 -14.36 10.93
N THR A 126 3.93 -15.55 11.02
CA THR A 126 5.39 -15.71 10.92
C THR A 126 5.88 -16.03 9.51
N ARG A 127 4.98 -16.35 8.58
CA ARG A 127 5.32 -16.71 7.19
C ARG A 127 4.92 -15.58 6.26
N GLY A 128 5.91 -14.90 5.69
CA GLY A 128 5.72 -13.81 4.73
C GLY A 128 5.98 -12.45 5.36
N CYS A 129 5.14 -12.01 6.30
CA CYS A 129 5.19 -10.65 6.84
C CYS A 129 6.12 -10.53 8.06
N HIS A 130 5.76 -11.10 9.22
CA HIS A 130 6.57 -11.00 10.44
C HIS A 130 7.56 -12.16 10.54
N LYS A 131 8.60 -12.14 9.71
CA LYS A 131 9.65 -13.17 9.74
C LYS A 131 10.28 -13.22 11.13
N LEU A 132 10.34 -14.41 11.73
CA LEU A 132 11.09 -14.64 12.96
C LEU A 132 12.55 -14.24 12.71
N LYS A 133 13.16 -13.52 13.65
CA LYS A 133 14.61 -13.34 13.64
C LYS A 133 15.25 -14.74 13.69
N GLN A 134 16.25 -15.01 12.85
CA GLN A 134 16.93 -16.30 12.83
C GLN A 134 17.34 -16.69 14.26
N GLY A 135 16.81 -17.81 14.77
CA GLY A 135 17.01 -18.28 16.15
C GLY A 135 15.78 -18.29 17.05
N GLY A 136 14.66 -17.67 16.67
CA GLY A 136 13.39 -17.81 17.40
C GLY A 136 12.71 -19.15 17.06
N LYS A 137 12.62 -20.07 18.02
CA LYS A 137 11.90 -21.34 17.85
C LYS A 137 10.41 -21.07 17.62
N SER A 138 9.84 -21.79 16.65
CA SER A 138 8.41 -21.82 16.29
C SER A 138 7.57 -22.51 17.35
#